data_AF-A0A5Q0EEX6-F1
#
_entry.id   AF-A0A5Q0EEX6-F1
#
_cell.length_a   1.000
_cell.length_b   1.000
_cell.length_c   1.000
_cell.angle_alpha   90.00
_cell.angle_beta   90.00
_cell.angle_gamma   90.00
#
_symmetry.space_group_name_H-M   'P 1'
#
loop_
_entity.id
_entity.type
_entity.pdbx_description
1 polymer ?
#
loop_
_entity_poly.entity_id
_entity_poly.type
_entity_poly.pdbx_seq_one_letter_code
_entity_poly.pdbx_strand_id
1 'polypeptide(L)' 'MWQDPVVAETRALRDEYARQFNYDIDRIFNDLMKKQASHPERVVALPPRKPLASTIEAQQVAPADAHTSHG' A
#
# COMPACT_ATOMS: atom_id res chain seq x y z
N MET A 1 0.83 -2.77 -25.50
CA MET A 1 0.58 -2.71 -24.04
C MET A 1 -0.86 -3.15 -23.81
N TRP A 2 -1.08 -4.08 -22.90
CA TRP A 2 -2.43 -4.53 -22.53
C TRP A 2 -3.09 -3.47 -21.63
N GLN A 3 -4.32 -3.09 -21.94
CA GLN A 3 -5.13 -2.21 -21.10
C GLN A 3 -6.14 -3.06 -20.32
N ASP A 4 -6.04 -3.07 -19.00
CA ASP A 4 -6.97 -3.80 -18.15
C ASP A 4 -8.34 -3.08 -18.12
N PRO A 5 -9.44 -3.76 -18.51
CA PRO A 5 -10.77 -3.16 -18.53
C PRO A 5 -11.23 -2.64 -17.16
N VAL A 6 -10.90 -3.33 -16.06
CA VAL A 6 -11.30 -2.92 -14.70
C VAL A 6 -10.59 -1.62 -14.31
N VAL A 7 -9.32 -1.49 -14.70
CA VAL A 7 -8.54 -0.28 -14.46
C VAL A 7 -9.09 0.89 -15.28
N ALA A 8 -9.48 0.63 -16.54
CA ALA A 8 -10.04 1.66 -17.41
C ALA A 8 -11.36 2.22 -16.84
N GLU A 9 -12.27 1.35 -16.42
CA GLU A 9 -13.53 1.73 -15.78
C GLU A 9 -13.30 2.51 -14.48
N THR A 10 -12.40 2.02 -13.62
CA THR A 10 -12.06 2.70 -12.36
C THR A 10 -11.52 4.12 -12.61
N ARG A 11 -10.71 4.30 -13.66
CA ARG A 11 -10.18 5.61 -14.03
C ARG A 11 -11.27 6.53 -14.56
N ALA A 12 -12.18 6.03 -15.40
CA ALA A 12 -13.31 6.80 -15.92
C ALA A 12 -14.22 7.31 -14.79
N LEU A 13 -14.56 6.45 -13.83
CA LEU A 13 -15.37 6.83 -12.66
C LEU A 13 -14.68 7.89 -11.80
N ARG A 14 -13.37 7.77 -11.60
CA ARG A 14 -12.59 8.77 -10.84
C ARG A 14 -12.53 10.11 -11.56
N ASP A 15 -12.37 10.10 -12.88
CA ASP A 15 -12.34 11.32 -13.70
C ASP A 15 -13.70 12.03 -13.71
N GLU A 16 -14.79 11.28 -13.90
CA GLU A 16 -16.14 11.83 -13.82
C GLU A 16 -16.40 12.49 -12.46
N TYR A 17 -15.99 11.83 -11.38
CA TYR A 17 -16.13 12.38 -10.03
C TYR A 17 -15.27 13.63 -9.83
N ALA A 18 -14.00 13.63 -10.26
CA ALA A 18 -13.11 14.79 -10.16
C ALA A 18 -13.63 16.00 -10.95
N ARG A 19 -14.25 15.77 -12.12
CA ARG A 19 -14.87 16.82 -12.94
C ARG A 19 -15.98 17.57 -12.20
N GLN A 20 -16.73 16.91 -11.32
CA GLN A 20 -17.75 17.56 -10.48
C GLN A 20 -17.15 18.62 -9.54
N PHE A 21 -15.87 18.50 -9.22
CA PHE A 21 -15.13 19.42 -8.35
C PHE A 21 -14.15 20.30 -9.14
N ASN A 22 -14.23 20.34 -10.47
CA ASN A 22 -13.26 21.04 -11.33
C ASN A 22 -11.81 20.61 -11.07
N TYR A 23 -11.60 19.33 -10.72
CA TYR A 23 -10.28 18.77 -10.38
C TYR A 23 -9.60 19.43 -9.17
N ASP A 24 -10.36 20.14 -8.33
CA ASP A 24 -9.87 20.69 -7.06
C ASP A 24 -9.75 19.56 -6.02
N ILE A 25 -8.51 19.17 -5.72
CA ILE A 25 -8.19 18.08 -4.80
C ILE A 25 -8.72 18.37 -3.39
N ASP A 26 -8.63 19.62 -2.94
CA ASP A 26 -9.06 19.99 -1.59
C ASP A 26 -10.58 19.85 -1.45
N ARG A 27 -11.34 20.22 -2.50
CA ARG A 27 -12.79 20.04 -2.51
C ARG A 27 -13.20 18.57 -2.52
N ILE A 28 -12.52 17.74 -3.31
CA ILE A 28 -12.75 16.29 -3.35
C ILE A 28 -12.50 15.69 -1.96
N PHE A 29 -11.36 16.05 -1.35
CA PHE A 29 -11.01 15.57 -0.01
C PHE A 29 -12.06 15.97 1.03
N ASN A 30 -12.49 17.23 1.02
CA ASN A 30 -13.51 17.72 1.94
C ASN A 30 -14.86 17.00 1.76
N ASP A 31 -15.27 16.67 0.53
CA ASP A 31 -16.48 15.88 0.29
C ASP A 31 -16.36 14.45 0.84
N LEU A 32 -15.23 13.80 0.62
CA LEU A 32 -14.96 12.47 1.17
C LEU A 32 -14.97 12.46 2.71
N MET A 33 -14.40 13.50 3.34
CA MET A 33 -14.46 13.66 4.79
C MET A 33 -15.89 13.84 5.32
N LYS A 34 -16.72 14.60 4.62
CA LYS A 34 -18.15 14.74 4.96
C LYS A 34 -18.89 13.40 4.84
N LYS A 35 -18.64 12.63 3.77
CA LYS A 35 -19.22 11.29 3.57
C LYS A 35 -18.79 10.28 4.63
N GLN A 36 -17.54 10.36 5.08
CA GLN A 36 -17.03 9.54 6.17
C GLN A 36 -17.71 9.93 7.49
N ALA A 37 -17.83 11.22 7.78
CA ALA A 37 -18.45 11.72 9.00
C ALA A 37 -19.96 11.39 9.09
N SER A 38 -20.65 11.23 7.96
CA SER A 38 -22.07 10.85 7.96
C SER A 38 -22.33 9.38 8.28
N HIS A 39 -21.30 8.53 8.26
CA HIS A 39 -21.41 7.09 8.56
C HIS A 39 -20.42 6.69 9.67
N PRO A 40 -20.53 7.26 10.88
CA PRO A 40 -19.60 6.99 11.97
C PRO A 40 -19.62 5.51 12.40
N GLU A 41 -20.72 4.80 12.17
CA GLU A 41 -20.88 3.37 12.49
C GLU A 41 -19.97 2.46 11.65
N ARG A 42 -19.47 2.93 10.50
CA ARG A 42 -18.59 2.18 9.60
C ARG A 42 -17.10 2.48 9.81
N VAL A 43 -16.78 3.50 10.60
CA VAL A 43 -15.41 3.95 10.84
C VAL A 43 -14.86 3.23 12.08
N VAL A 44 -13.89 2.34 11.87
CA VAL A 44 -13.20 1.63 12.96
C VAL A 44 -11.80 2.20 13.16
N ALA A 45 -11.48 2.61 14.39
CA ALA A 45 -10.14 3.01 14.78
C ALA A 45 -9.36 1.77 15.26
N LEU A 46 -8.40 1.31 14.47
CA LEU A 46 -7.51 0.21 14.87
C LEU A 46 -6.23 0.76 15.49
N PRO A 47 -5.71 0.14 16.57
CA PRO A 47 -4.42 0.51 17.12
C PRO A 47 -3.29 0.18 16.13
N PRO A 48 -2.17 0.92 16.15
CA PRO A 48 -1.01 0.60 15.32
C PRO A 48 -0.53 -0.84 15.55
N ARG A 49 -0.22 -1.55 14.46
CA ARG A 49 0.33 -2.91 14.53
C ARG A 49 1.78 -2.84 15.03
N LYS A 50 2.12 -3.64 16.03
CA LYS A 50 3.51 -3.79 16.49
C LYS A 50 4.27 -4.65 15.46
N PRO A 51 5.43 -4.21 14.95
CA PRO A 51 6.23 -5.05 14.07
C PRO A 51 6.69 -6.28 14.85
N LEU A 52 6.49 -7.46 14.27
CA LEU A 52 7.17 -8.67 14.74
C LEU A 52 8.64 -8.50 14.35
N ALA A 53 9.55 -8.59 15.32
CA ALA A 53 10.98 -8.58 15.03
C ALA A 53 11.28 -9.80 14.15
N SER A 54 11.46 -9.56 12.85
CA SER A 54 12.00 -10.58 11.96
C SER A 54 13.46 -10.78 12.34
N THR A 55 13.75 -11.85 13.08
CA THR A 55 15.11 -12.36 13.23
C THR A 55 15.56 -12.81 11.84
N ILE A 56 16.15 -11.89 11.08
CA ILE A 56 16.99 -12.26 9.95
C ILE A 56 18.27 -12.78 10.58
N GLU A 57 18.34 -14.10 10.79
CA GLU A 57 19.62 -14.75 11.07
C GLU A 57 20.51 -14.48 9.86
N ALA A 58 21.50 -13.61 10.06
CA ALA A 58 22.58 -13.40 9.13
C ALA A 58 23.30 -14.75 8.97
N GLN A 59 22.98 -15.48 7.91
CA GLN A 59 23.72 -16.67 7.49
C GLN A 59 25.17 -16.23 7.28
N GLN A 60 26.02 -16.60 8.23
CA GLN A 60 27.42 -16.27 8.29
C GLN A 60 28.09 -16.78 7.01
N VAL A 61 28.72 -15.87 6.27
CA VAL A 61 29.71 -16.20 5.24
C VAL A 61 30.88 -16.85 5.98
N ALA A 62 31.01 -18.18 5.87
CA ALA A 62 32.20 -18.88 6.33
C ALA A 62 33.38 -18.48 5.43
N PRO A 63 34.52 -18.04 5.97
CA PRO A 63 35.72 -17.86 5.16
C PRO A 63 36.25 -19.24 4.76
N ALA A 64 36.55 -19.36 3.47
CA ALA A 64 37.26 -20.48 2.89
C ALA A 64 38.68 -20.50 3.46
N ASP A 65 39.04 -21.54 4.22
CA ASP A 65 40.43 -21.89 4.48
C ASP A 65 40.64 -23.40 4.33
N ALA A 66 41.69 -23.71 3.59
CA ALA A 66 42.04 -25.00 3.02
C ALA A 66 42.66 -25.96 4.05
N HIS A 67 42.38 -27.26 3.90
CA HIS A 67 43.33 -28.29 4.30
C HIS A 67 43.53 -29.35 3.21
N THR A 68 44.76 -29.29 2.72
CA THR A 68 45.51 -30.18 1.83
C THR A 68 45.72 -31.58 2.43
N SER A 69 45.64 -32.60 1.56
CA SER A 69 46.51 -33.80 1.50
C SER A 69 46.20 -35.09 2.29
N HIS A 70 46.19 -36.16 1.49
CA HIS A 70 46.75 -37.52 1.62
C HIS A 70 46.08 -38.61 2.48
N GLY A 71 45.89 -39.76 1.79
CA GLY A 71 45.72 -41.11 2.31
C GLY A 71 45.14 -42.03 1.26
#